data_AF-A0A936SMT3-F1
#
_entry.id   AF-A0A936SMT3-F1
#
_cell.length_a   1.000
_cell.length_b   1.000
_cell.length_c   1.000
_cell.angle_alpha   90.00
_cell.angle_beta   90.00
_cell.angle_gamma   90.00
#
_symmetry.space_group_name_H-M   'P 1'
#
loop_
_entity.id
_entity.type
_entity.pdbx_description
1 polymer ?
#
loop_
_entity_poly.entity_id
_entity_poly.type
_entity_poly.pdbx_seq_one_letter_code
_entity_poly.pdbx_strand_id
1 'polypeptide(L)' 'MTALLEQALAELHKLPPDQQDAIATLILEELTDEEKWNRAFDQSQDVLTRLADKARREKREGKVKPIGFDEL' A
#
# COMPACT_ATOMS: atom_id res chain seq x y z
N MET A 1 0.23 18.19 16.26
CA MET A 1 0.24 18.21 14.78
C MET A 1 1.69 18.28 14.34
N THR A 2 2.08 17.69 13.21
CA THR A 2 3.41 17.94 12.64
C THR A 2 3.39 19.25 11.87
N ALA A 3 4.53 19.93 11.75
CA ALA A 3 4.61 21.20 11.01
C ALA A 3 4.13 21.06 9.55
N LEU A 4 4.40 19.91 8.93
CA LEU A 4 3.95 19.60 7.56
C LEU A 4 2.43 19.49 7.46
N LEU A 5 1.78 18.83 8.44
CA LEU A 5 0.33 18.69 8.45
C LEU A 5 -0.36 20.03 8.72
N GLU A 6 0.21 20.88 9.58
CA GLU A 6 -0.28 22.24 9.79
C GLU A 6 -0.21 23.07 8.51
N GLN A 7 0.91 23.00 7.78
CA GLN A 7 1.07 23.68 6.50
C GLN A 7 0.06 23.18 5.45
N ALA A 8 -0.15 21.86 5.36
CA ALA A 8 -1.12 21.28 4.43
C ALA A 8 -2.55 21.76 4.72
N LEU A 9 -2.96 21.77 5.99
CA LEU A 9 -4.27 22.27 6.41
C LEU A 9 -4.42 23.78 6.16
N ALA A 10 -3.35 24.56 6.36
CA ALA A 10 -3.35 25.99 6.08
C ALA A 10 -3.55 26.30 4.59
N GLU A 11 -2.97 25.51 3.68
CA GLU A 11 -3.23 25.64 2.24
C GLU A 11 -4.64 25.15 1.87
N LEU A 12 -5.09 24.04 2.45
CA LEU A 12 -6.44 23.49 2.22
C LEU A 12 -7.54 24.51 2.56
N HIS A 13 -7.42 25.21 3.69
CA HIS A 13 -8.39 26.22 4.12
C HIS A 13 -8.52 27.41 3.16
N LYS A 14 -7.55 27.65 2.26
CA LYS A 14 -7.64 28.73 1.27
C LYS A 14 -8.50 28.36 0.06
N LEU A 15 -8.84 27.08 -0.11
CA LEU A 15 -9.60 26.59 -1.25
C LEU A 15 -11.12 26.77 -1.05
N PRO A 16 -11.91 26.78 -2.14
CA PRO A 16 -13.36 26.68 -2.05
C PRO A 16 -13.85 25.42 -1.32
N PRO A 17 -15.02 25.44 -0.66
CA PRO A 17 -15.51 24.31 0.15
C PRO A 17 -15.60 22.98 -0.61
N ASP A 18 -16.01 23.00 -1.87
CA ASP A 18 -16.10 21.81 -2.72
C ASP A 18 -14.73 21.16 -2.96
N GLN A 19 -13.68 21.96 -3.10
CA GLN A 19 -12.31 21.45 -3.22
C GLN A 19 -11.77 20.95 -1.89
N GLN A 20 -12.12 21.60 -0.78
CA GLN A 20 -11.77 21.13 0.56
C GLN A 20 -12.36 19.74 0.82
N ASP A 21 -13.66 19.56 0.55
CA ASP A 21 -14.37 18.30 0.75
C ASP A 21 -13.85 17.19 -0.16
N ALA A 22 -13.53 17.50 -1.41
CA ALA A 22 -12.94 16.54 -2.34
C ALA A 22 -11.58 16.02 -1.84
N ILE A 23 -10.69 16.93 -1.40
CA ILE A 23 -9.38 16.56 -0.87
C ILE A 23 -9.51 15.81 0.45
N ALA A 24 -10.40 16.26 1.35
CA ALA A 24 -10.66 15.59 2.61
C ALA A 24 -11.16 14.15 2.40
N THR A 25 -12.03 13.92 1.42
CA THR A 25 -12.51 12.59 1.05
C THR A 25 -11.35 11.69 0.64
N LEU A 26 -10.46 12.15 -0.26
CA LEU A 26 -9.30 11.38 -0.70
C LEU A 26 -8.36 11.01 0.46
N ILE A 27 -8.11 11.95 1.37
CA ILE A 27 -7.26 11.68 2.55
C ILE A 27 -7.90 10.60 3.44
N LEU A 28 -9.21 10.70 3.70
CA LEU A 28 -9.91 9.74 4.54
C LEU A 28 -9.99 8.34 3.91
N GLU A 29 -10.19 8.26 2.61
CA GLU A 29 -10.14 7.00 1.85
C GLU A 29 -8.76 6.35 1.93
N GLU A 30 -7.69 7.12 1.69
CA GLU A 30 -6.31 6.61 1.77
C GLU A 30 -5.97 6.10 3.17
N LEU A 31 -6.34 6.84 4.23
CA LEU A 31 -6.13 6.40 5.62
C LEU A 31 -6.87 5.08 5.91
N THR A 32 -8.09 4.95 5.40
CA THR A 32 -8.89 3.73 5.57
C THR A 32 -8.26 2.54 4.83
N ASP A 33 -7.76 2.77 3.62
CA ASP A 33 -7.13 1.72 2.82
C ASP A 33 -5.77 1.31 3.39
N GLU A 34 -4.97 2.26 3.90
CA GLU A 34 -3.73 1.99 4.63
C GLU A 34 -3.98 1.15 5.88
N GLU A 35 -5.03 1.43 6.66
CA GLU A 35 -5.41 0.62 7.81
C GLU A 35 -5.82 -0.81 7.41
N LYS A 36 -6.57 -0.98 6.32
CA LYS A 36 -6.93 -2.30 5.79
C LYS A 36 -5.69 -3.05 5.33
N TRP A 37 -4.77 -2.39 4.63
CA TRP A 37 -3.54 -2.98 4.13
C TRP A 37 -2.64 -3.46 5.26
N ASN A 38 -2.41 -2.60 6.27
CA ASN A 38 -1.63 -2.97 7.44
C ASN A 38 -2.22 -4.19 8.15
N ARG A 39 -3.53 -4.21 8.37
CA ARG A 39 -4.21 -5.36 8.99
C ARG A 39 -4.07 -6.63 8.16
N ALA A 40 -4.30 -6.54 6.85
CA ALA A 40 -4.20 -7.70 5.96
C ALA A 40 -2.76 -8.23 5.90
N PHE A 41 -1.77 -7.34 5.86
CA PHE A 41 -0.36 -7.68 5.82
C PHE A 41 0.11 -8.34 7.12
N ASP A 42 -0.27 -7.79 8.28
CA ASP A 42 0.04 -8.36 9.60
C ASP A 42 -0.47 -9.81 9.72
N GLN A 43 -1.64 -10.10 9.14
CA GLN A 43 -2.25 -11.43 9.15
C GLN A 43 -1.69 -12.38 8.09
N SER A 44 -0.90 -11.89 7.15
CA SER A 44 -0.44 -12.66 5.99
C SER A 44 0.88 -13.41 6.20
N GLN A 45 1.61 -13.15 7.29
CA GLN A 45 3.00 -13.60 7.47
C GLN A 45 3.19 -15.12 7.33
N ASP A 46 2.29 -15.91 7.90
CA ASP A 46 2.34 -17.38 7.81
C ASP A 46 2.14 -17.88 6.37
N VAL A 47 1.23 -17.25 5.63
CA VAL A 47 0.92 -17.60 4.24
C VAL A 47 2.09 -17.19 3.34
N LEU A 48 2.59 -15.97 3.50
CA LEU A 48 3.74 -15.48 2.75
C LEU A 48 5.00 -16.31 3.01
N THR A 49 5.23 -16.73 4.26
CA THR A 49 6.34 -17.63 4.61
C THR A 49 6.22 -18.97 3.87
N ARG A 50 5.04 -19.59 3.91
CA ARG A 50 4.78 -20.85 3.17
C ARG A 50 4.96 -20.70 1.66
N LEU A 51 4.51 -19.59 1.08
CA LEU A 51 4.70 -19.28 -0.34
C LEU A 51 6.17 -19.10 -0.69
N ALA A 52 6.92 -18.37 0.14
CA ALA A 52 8.35 -18.17 -0.05
C ALA A 52 9.12 -19.51 0.02
N ASP A 53 8.79 -20.37 0.98
CA ASP A 53 9.44 -21.68 1.12
C ASP A 53 9.10 -22.62 -0.04
N LYS A 54 7.85 -22.58 -0.52
CA LYS A 54 7.45 -23.27 -1.75
C LYS A 54 8.26 -22.79 -2.94
N ALA A 55 8.35 -21.47 -3.17
CA ALA A 55 9.10 -20.91 -4.29
C ALA A 55 10.59 -21.28 -4.23
N ARG A 56 11.20 -21.23 -3.04
CA ARG A 56 12.60 -21.66 -2.84
C ARG A 56 12.79 -23.15 -3.12
N ARG A 57 11.85 -24.00 -2.70
CA ARG A 57 11.89 -25.44 -2.99
C ARG A 57 11.78 -25.70 -4.48
N GLU A 58 10.80 -25.11 -5.15
CA GLU A 58 10.61 -25.26 -6.60
C GLU A 58 11.83 -24.79 -7.38
N LYS A 59 12.48 -23.70 -6.95
CA LYS A 59 13.76 -23.26 -7.51
C LYS A 59 14.86 -24.31 -7.36
N ARG A 60 15.03 -24.90 -6.18
CA ARG A 60 16.03 -25.97 -5.93
C ARG A 60 15.73 -27.23 -6.75
N GLU A 61 14.46 -27.53 -6.96
CA GLU A 61 14.00 -28.67 -7.77
C GLU A 61 14.07 -28.40 -9.28
N GLY A 62 14.53 -27.23 -9.72
CA GLY A 62 14.61 -26.88 -11.14
C GLY A 62 13.24 -26.63 -11.80
N LYS A 63 12.20 -26.40 -11.01
CA LYS A 63 10.81 -26.18 -11.47
C LYS A 63 10.49 -24.71 -11.76
N VAL A 64 11.49 -23.85 -11.79
CA VAL A 64 11.34 -22.42 -12.13
C VAL A 64 12.01 -22.14 -13.46
N LYS A 65 11.39 -21.28 -14.27
CA LYS A 65 11.96 -20.78 -15.53
C LYS A 65 12.32 -19.30 -15.33
N PRO A 66 13.51 -18.84 -15.75
CA PRO A 66 13.79 -17.42 -15.85
C PRO A 66 12.90 -16.81 -16.94
N ILE A 67 12.20 -15.72 -16.60
CA ILE A 67 11.41 -14.92 -17.53
C ILE A 67 11.86 -13.47 -17.42
N GLY A 68 12.00 -12.78 -18.55
CA GLY A 68 12.26 -11.34 -18.58
C GLY A 68 10.99 -10.53 -18.30
N PHE A 69 11.14 -9.24 -18.00
CA PHE A 69 10.00 -8.34 -17.83
C PHE A 69 9.13 -8.25 -19.10
N ASP A 70 9.74 -8.43 -20.28
CA ASP A 70 9.05 -8.44 -21.57
C ASP A 70 8.25 -9.75 -21.81
N GLU A 71 8.36 -10.73 -20.92
CA GLU A 71 7.72 -12.06 -20.99
C GLU A 71 6.68 -12.28 -19.87
N LEU A 72 6.33 -11.25 -19.09
CA LEU A 72 5.34 -11.29 -18.00
C LEU A 72 3.89 -11.15 -18.48
#